data_AF-A0A7V5YHU1-F1
#
_entry.id   AF-A0A7V5YHU1-F1
#
_cell.length_a   1.000
_cell.length_b   1.000
_cell.length_c   1.000
_cell.angle_alpha   90.00
_cell.angle_beta   90.00
_cell.angle_gamma   90.00
#
_symmetry.space_group_name_H-M   'P 1'
#
loop_
_entity.id
_entity.type
_entity.pdbx_description
1 polymer ?
#
loop_
_entity_poly.entity_id
_entity_poly.type
_entity_poly.pdbx_seq_one_letter_code
_entity_poly.pdbx_strand_id
1 'polypeptide(L)'
;MSIIGLCHYKIGGTDGVSLEMDKWKRALERLGHTVHLCGGDLGTSDGYLIEELYHHREDAQRMAKNMFYELGDYPDGAALERDILDLSHVIEEKLIAFIDDKQIDLLIPNNIWSIGANPAAAIAFADVVRDLHVPAIGHHHDFCWESFRGMHTTCPEAQRIIDKYLPPVDPLISHVVINSFAKEELREKHDVSAAIVPNVFDFSGPDWKIDGCNRDFRSEIGVGENDVLVLQATRIVSRKGIELAIDLVEKLSQPEFRDQIMRSGLYDGRGFNEESRIVLVLAGYSEDPKEEYLKKLREKAMRAGV
;
A
#
# COMPACT_ATOMS: atom_id res chain seq x y z
N MET A 1 -23.16 -16.52 -8.71
CA MET A 1 -23.00 -15.08 -8.99
C MET A 1 -23.32 -14.37 -7.70
N SER A 2 -22.42 -13.50 -7.26
CA SER A 2 -22.49 -12.84 -5.95
C SER A 2 -22.20 -11.35 -6.15
N ILE A 3 -22.74 -10.51 -5.28
CA ILE A 3 -22.49 -9.08 -5.22
C ILE A 3 -21.44 -8.81 -4.15
N ILE A 4 -20.32 -8.22 -4.54
CA ILE A 4 -19.12 -8.10 -3.72
C ILE A 4 -18.84 -6.62 -3.43
N GLY A 5 -18.64 -6.28 -2.15
CA GLY A 5 -18.21 -4.96 -1.72
C GLY A 5 -16.70 -4.91 -1.50
N LEU A 6 -15.95 -4.30 -2.42
CA LEU A 6 -14.52 -4.01 -2.19
C LEU A 6 -14.40 -2.70 -1.41
N CYS A 7 -13.90 -2.79 -0.19
CA CYS A 7 -13.86 -1.65 0.73
C CYS A 7 -12.41 -1.26 1.06
N HIS A 8 -12.10 0.04 1.09
CA HIS A 8 -10.81 0.55 1.56
C HIS A 8 -10.96 1.96 2.12
N TYR A 9 -9.93 2.48 2.80
CA TYR A 9 -9.96 3.84 3.33
C TYR A 9 -10.00 4.91 2.23
N LYS A 10 -9.42 4.60 1.07
CA LYS A 10 -9.39 5.43 -0.14
C LYS A 10 -9.47 4.52 -1.36
N ILE A 11 -10.15 4.95 -2.41
CA ILE A 11 -10.20 4.26 -3.70
C ILE A 11 -9.90 5.27 -4.82
N GLY A 12 -9.73 4.79 -6.06
CA GLY A 12 -9.49 5.67 -7.22
C GLY A 12 -8.22 6.53 -7.11
N GLY A 13 -7.27 6.10 -6.26
CA GLY A 13 -5.96 6.71 -6.12
C GLY A 13 -4.90 6.01 -6.97
N THR A 14 -3.71 6.58 -7.00
CA THR A 14 -2.51 5.98 -7.61
C THR A 14 -1.67 5.22 -6.58
N ASP A 15 -2.18 5.02 -5.37
CA ASP A 15 -1.53 4.19 -4.36
C ASP A 15 -1.67 2.70 -4.72
N GLY A 16 -0.79 1.88 -4.13
CA GLY A 16 -0.72 0.46 -4.47
C GLY A 16 -2.03 -0.29 -4.21
N VAL A 17 -2.75 0.02 -3.14
CA VAL A 17 -3.97 -0.71 -2.76
C VAL A 17 -5.12 -0.35 -3.70
N SER A 18 -5.32 0.94 -3.99
CA SER A 18 -6.31 1.39 -4.98
C SER A 18 -6.12 0.70 -6.35
N LEU A 19 -4.87 0.63 -6.83
CA LEU A 19 -4.56 -0.02 -8.12
C LEU A 19 -4.82 -1.53 -8.09
N GLU A 20 -4.56 -2.21 -6.97
CA GLU A 20 -4.88 -3.64 -6.83
C GLU A 20 -6.37 -3.90 -6.71
N MET A 21 -7.12 -3.02 -6.03
CA MET A 21 -8.58 -3.11 -5.95
C MET A 21 -9.22 -3.02 -7.33
N ASP A 22 -8.74 -2.14 -8.22
CA ASP A 22 -9.23 -2.05 -9.59
C ASP A 22 -8.98 -3.34 -10.39
N LYS A 23 -7.83 -3.99 -10.16
CA LYS A 23 -7.51 -5.29 -10.78
C LYS A 23 -8.43 -6.38 -10.23
N TRP A 24 -8.66 -6.43 -8.92
CA TRP A 24 -9.57 -7.36 -8.28
C TRP A 24 -11.00 -7.19 -8.78
N LYS A 25 -11.49 -5.95 -8.89
CA LYS A 25 -12.80 -5.63 -9.47
C LYS A 25 -12.93 -6.23 -10.86
N ARG A 26 -11.98 -5.95 -11.77
CA ARG A 26 -11.98 -6.49 -13.13
C ARG A 26 -11.93 -8.02 -13.17
N ALA A 27 -11.11 -8.64 -12.31
CA ALA A 27 -10.99 -10.09 -12.23
C ALA A 27 -12.29 -10.76 -11.75
N LEU A 28 -12.89 -10.24 -10.68
CA LEU A 28 -14.16 -10.73 -10.13
C LEU A 28 -15.32 -10.53 -11.11
N GLU A 29 -15.38 -9.39 -11.80
CA GLU A 29 -16.39 -9.13 -12.84
C GLU A 29 -16.25 -10.10 -14.02
N ARG A 30 -15.02 -10.43 -14.44
CA ARG A 30 -14.77 -11.45 -15.48
C ARG A 30 -15.19 -12.86 -15.05
N LEU A 31 -15.19 -13.14 -13.76
CA LEU A 31 -15.71 -14.39 -13.18
C LEU A 31 -17.26 -14.38 -13.05
N GLY A 32 -17.92 -13.28 -13.44
CA GLY A 32 -19.38 -13.17 -13.45
C GLY A 32 -19.97 -12.65 -12.13
N HIS A 33 -19.17 -12.04 -11.26
CA HIS A 33 -19.66 -11.35 -10.07
C HIS A 33 -20.01 -9.89 -10.36
N THR A 34 -20.84 -9.28 -9.51
CA THR A 34 -21.06 -7.83 -9.52
C THR A 34 -20.22 -7.21 -8.41
N VAL A 35 -19.51 -6.13 -8.69
CA VAL A 35 -18.57 -5.54 -7.74
C VAL A 35 -18.90 -4.07 -7.51
N HIS A 36 -19.08 -3.69 -6.25
CA HIS A 36 -19.24 -2.32 -5.81
C HIS A 36 -18.01 -1.90 -5.00
N LEU A 37 -17.49 -0.71 -5.31
CA LEU A 37 -16.42 -0.10 -4.53
C LEU A 37 -17.02 0.73 -3.41
N CYS A 38 -16.40 0.70 -2.23
CA CYS A 38 -16.73 1.54 -1.09
C CYS A 38 -15.45 2.13 -0.49
N GLY A 39 -15.45 3.42 -0.17
CA GLY A 39 -14.31 4.03 0.51
C GLY A 39 -14.60 5.38 1.12
N GLY A 40 -13.62 5.90 1.88
CA GLY A 40 -13.73 7.21 2.53
C GLY A 40 -13.26 8.39 1.70
N ASP A 41 -12.45 8.12 0.68
CA ASP A 41 -12.08 9.05 -0.38
C ASP A 41 -12.24 8.29 -1.70
N LEU A 42 -13.08 8.78 -2.61
CA LEU A 42 -13.36 8.09 -3.87
C LEU A 42 -12.30 8.36 -4.96
N GLY A 43 -11.44 9.36 -4.77
CA GLY A 43 -10.46 9.75 -5.77
C GLY A 43 -11.11 10.02 -7.13
N THR A 44 -10.71 9.28 -8.16
CA THR A 44 -11.28 9.34 -9.52
C THR A 44 -12.24 8.21 -9.84
N SER A 45 -12.53 7.31 -8.89
CA SER A 45 -13.40 6.15 -9.10
C SER A 45 -14.83 6.44 -8.67
N ASP A 46 -15.79 5.79 -9.34
CA ASP A 46 -17.16 5.72 -8.85
C ASP A 46 -17.28 4.66 -7.74
N GLY A 47 -17.98 5.00 -6.65
CA GLY A 47 -18.16 4.10 -5.51
C GLY A 47 -19.14 4.65 -4.47
N TYR A 48 -19.36 3.86 -3.42
CA TYR A 48 -20.14 4.27 -2.26
C TYR A 48 -19.23 5.00 -1.26
N LEU A 49 -19.61 6.21 -0.87
CA LEU A 49 -18.80 7.04 0.02
C LEU A 49 -19.22 6.82 1.48
N ILE A 50 -18.27 6.42 2.32
CA ILE A 50 -18.38 6.46 3.77
C ILE A 50 -17.20 7.30 4.27
N GLU A 51 -17.41 8.62 4.36
CA GLU A 51 -16.36 9.60 4.67
C GLU A 51 -15.53 9.22 5.90
N GLU A 52 -16.14 8.64 6.92
CA GLU A 52 -15.52 8.20 8.18
C GLU A 52 -14.49 7.09 7.99
N LEU A 53 -14.48 6.38 6.87
CA LEU A 53 -13.41 5.44 6.55
C LEU A 53 -12.10 6.17 6.23
N TYR A 54 -12.13 7.44 5.82
CA TYR A 54 -10.93 8.12 5.36
C TYR A 54 -9.93 8.33 6.52
N HIS A 55 -8.87 7.53 6.53
CA HIS A 55 -7.86 7.51 7.59
C HIS A 55 -7.01 8.78 7.73
N HIS A 56 -7.13 9.74 6.80
CA HIS A 56 -6.48 11.06 6.90
C HIS A 56 -7.40 12.14 7.49
N ARG A 57 -8.60 11.80 7.94
CA ARG A 57 -9.39 12.71 8.78
C ARG A 57 -8.69 12.98 10.10
N GLU A 58 -8.87 14.18 10.63
CA GLU A 58 -8.22 14.62 11.88
C GLU A 58 -8.56 13.72 13.08
N ASP A 59 -9.80 13.23 13.16
CA ASP A 59 -10.26 12.30 14.20
C ASP A 59 -9.57 10.93 14.08
N ALA A 60 -9.59 10.31 12.90
CA ALA A 60 -8.97 9.02 12.64
C ALA A 60 -7.44 9.06 12.87
N GLN A 61 -6.77 10.12 12.39
CA GLN A 61 -5.34 10.31 12.62
C GLN A 61 -5.01 10.50 14.10
N ARG A 62 -5.82 11.29 14.83
CA ARG A 62 -5.65 11.47 16.27
C ARG A 62 -5.81 10.14 17.00
N MET A 63 -6.83 9.35 16.69
CA MET A 63 -7.03 8.02 17.29
C MET A 63 -5.86 7.07 16.99
N ALA A 64 -5.46 6.94 15.72
CA ALA A 64 -4.35 6.07 15.32
C ALA A 64 -3.03 6.50 15.97
N LYS A 65 -2.76 7.82 16.03
CA LYS A 65 -1.59 8.37 16.74
C LYS A 65 -1.57 7.97 18.22
N ASN A 66 -2.70 8.15 18.90
CA ASN A 66 -2.81 7.86 20.33
C ASN A 66 -2.82 6.37 20.64
N MET A 67 -3.13 5.53 19.66
CA MET A 67 -3.11 4.08 19.79
C MET A 67 -1.72 3.48 19.55
N PHE A 68 -0.94 4.04 18.62
CA PHE A 68 0.29 3.40 18.09
C PHE A 68 1.60 4.16 18.30
N TYR A 69 1.56 5.42 18.76
CA TYR A 69 2.77 6.23 18.89
C TYR A 69 2.87 6.94 20.23
N GLU A 70 1.86 7.69 20.63
CA GLU A 70 1.88 8.44 21.89
C GLU A 70 0.47 8.80 22.36
N LEU A 71 0.10 8.33 23.55
CA LEU A 71 -1.14 8.74 24.21
C LEU A 71 -0.95 10.12 24.85
N GLY A 72 -1.31 11.17 24.13
CA GLY A 72 -1.13 12.57 24.57
C GLY A 72 -2.32 13.49 24.29
N ASP A 73 -3.25 13.09 23.42
CA ASP A 73 -4.43 13.88 23.07
C ASP A 73 -5.69 13.47 23.88
N TYR A 74 -5.59 12.44 24.73
CA TYR A 74 -6.65 11.92 25.59
C TYR A 74 -6.21 11.86 27.05
N PRO A 75 -7.13 12.00 28.03
CA PRO A 75 -6.80 11.92 29.45
C PRO A 75 -6.32 10.53 29.88
N ASP A 76 -6.87 9.47 29.27
CA ASP A 76 -6.51 8.08 29.50
C ASP A 76 -6.93 7.20 28.30
N GLY A 77 -6.58 5.92 28.35
CA GLY A 77 -6.96 4.96 27.31
C GLY A 77 -8.47 4.75 27.21
N ALA A 78 -9.22 4.87 28.31
CA ALA A 78 -10.66 4.63 28.31
C ALA A 78 -11.44 5.74 27.58
N ALA A 79 -10.96 6.98 27.65
CA ALA A 79 -11.44 8.08 26.82
C ALA A 79 -11.14 7.83 25.33
N LEU A 80 -9.93 7.37 24.99
CA LEU A 80 -9.59 6.98 23.61
C LEU A 80 -10.50 5.86 23.09
N GLU A 81 -10.68 4.79 23.86
CA GLU A 81 -11.53 3.65 23.48
C GLU A 81 -12.98 4.10 23.24
N ARG A 82 -13.52 4.99 24.07
CA ARG A 82 -14.86 5.55 23.90
C ARG A 82 -15.01 6.28 22.58
N ASP A 83 -14.10 7.20 22.25
CA ASP A 83 -14.18 7.96 21.00
C ASP A 83 -14.00 7.03 19.76
N ILE A 84 -13.17 5.99 19.86
CA ILE A 84 -13.03 4.98 18.81
C ILE A 84 -14.36 4.23 18.59
N LEU A 85 -15.05 3.83 19.67
CA LEU A 85 -16.34 3.13 19.59
C LEU A 85 -17.46 4.05 19.09
N ASP A 86 -17.48 5.32 19.51
CA ASP A 86 -18.46 6.28 19.01
C ASP A 86 -18.33 6.47 17.49
N LEU A 87 -17.09 6.52 16.96
CA LEU A 87 -16.86 6.56 15.52
C LEU A 87 -17.16 5.21 14.84
N SER A 88 -16.96 4.07 15.52
CA SER A 88 -17.27 2.76 14.93
C SER A 88 -18.76 2.63 14.68
N HIS A 89 -19.62 3.03 15.61
CA HIS A 89 -21.08 3.00 15.42
C HIS A 89 -21.53 3.83 14.21
N VAL A 90 -20.92 5.01 13.96
CA VAL A 90 -21.22 5.82 12.78
C VAL A 90 -20.85 5.08 11.49
N ILE A 91 -19.69 4.41 11.48
CA ILE A 91 -19.25 3.62 10.34
C ILE A 91 -20.15 2.40 10.14
N GLU A 92 -20.57 1.72 11.22
CA GLU A 92 -21.47 0.57 11.19
C GLU A 92 -22.80 0.94 10.52
N GLU A 93 -23.46 2.01 10.97
CA GLU A 93 -24.73 2.47 10.39
C GLU A 93 -24.61 2.70 8.87
N LYS A 94 -23.52 3.34 8.42
CA LYS A 94 -23.28 3.62 7.00
C LYS A 94 -22.89 2.37 6.21
N LEU A 95 -22.15 1.45 6.82
CA LEU A 95 -21.76 0.18 6.20
C LEU A 95 -22.96 -0.75 6.03
N ILE A 96 -23.86 -0.81 7.02
CA ILE A 96 -25.14 -1.51 6.93
C ILE A 96 -25.97 -0.93 5.78
N ALA A 97 -26.08 0.41 5.69
CA ALA A 97 -26.78 1.05 4.59
C ALA A 97 -26.18 0.72 3.21
N PHE A 98 -24.84 0.63 3.09
CA PHE A 98 -24.18 0.19 1.86
C PHE A 98 -24.53 -1.26 1.50
N ILE A 99 -24.48 -2.16 2.49
CA ILE A 99 -24.82 -3.58 2.33
C ILE A 99 -26.27 -3.72 1.85
N ASP A 100 -27.19 -3.00 2.47
CA ASP A 100 -28.62 -3.03 2.12
C ASP A 100 -28.90 -2.39 0.76
N ASP A 101 -28.33 -1.23 0.45
CA ASP A 101 -28.54 -0.54 -0.84
C ASP A 101 -28.03 -1.37 -2.02
N LYS A 102 -26.86 -1.99 -1.86
CA LYS A 102 -26.22 -2.77 -2.93
C LYS A 102 -26.52 -4.27 -2.88
N GLN A 103 -27.19 -4.75 -1.83
CA GLN A 103 -27.45 -6.17 -1.59
C GLN A 103 -26.13 -6.98 -1.58
N ILE A 104 -25.15 -6.53 -0.79
CA ILE A 104 -23.82 -7.14 -0.74
C ILE A 104 -23.88 -8.54 -0.12
N ASP A 105 -23.40 -9.55 -0.86
CA ASP A 105 -23.29 -10.95 -0.41
C ASP A 105 -21.93 -11.25 0.25
N LEU A 106 -20.90 -10.46 -0.04
CA LEU A 106 -19.52 -10.67 0.41
C LEU A 106 -18.79 -9.33 0.55
N LEU A 107 -18.14 -9.11 1.69
CA LEU A 107 -17.25 -7.97 1.90
C LEU A 107 -15.78 -8.35 1.69
N ILE A 108 -15.02 -7.47 1.05
CA ILE A 108 -13.57 -7.60 0.93
C ILE A 108 -12.94 -6.29 1.40
N PRO A 109 -12.71 -6.15 2.71
CA PRO A 109 -11.93 -5.03 3.25
C PRO A 109 -10.46 -5.18 2.88
N ASN A 110 -9.92 -4.18 2.18
CA ASN A 110 -8.52 -4.08 1.80
C ASN A 110 -7.82 -3.25 2.88
N ASN A 111 -6.86 -3.86 3.58
CA ASN A 111 -6.06 -3.24 4.65
C ASN A 111 -6.82 -2.68 5.87
N ILE A 112 -8.15 -2.73 5.91
CA ILE A 112 -8.93 -2.20 7.04
C ILE A 112 -8.55 -2.90 8.34
N TRP A 113 -8.41 -4.23 8.28
CA TRP A 113 -8.07 -5.07 9.44
C TRP A 113 -6.57 -5.34 9.63
N SER A 114 -5.68 -4.62 8.95
CA SER A 114 -4.24 -4.93 9.04
C SER A 114 -3.38 -3.74 9.42
N ILE A 115 -3.66 -2.53 8.92
CA ILE A 115 -2.71 -1.41 9.07
C ILE A 115 -2.93 -0.55 10.31
N GLY A 116 -4.09 -0.64 10.97
CA GLY A 116 -4.43 0.16 12.15
C GLY A 116 -4.63 1.67 11.90
N ALA A 117 -4.77 2.10 10.65
CA ALA A 117 -4.86 3.52 10.30
C ALA A 117 -6.20 4.17 10.69
N ASN A 118 -7.26 3.37 10.85
CA ASN A 118 -8.53 3.80 11.39
C ASN A 118 -9.11 2.65 12.25
N PRO A 119 -8.85 2.64 13.57
CA PRO A 119 -9.29 1.54 14.44
C PRO A 119 -10.82 1.43 14.52
N ALA A 120 -11.55 2.54 14.41
CA ALA A 120 -13.01 2.54 14.40
C ALA A 120 -13.56 1.76 13.20
N ALA A 121 -12.95 1.90 12.02
CA ALA A 121 -13.33 1.12 10.84
C ALA A 121 -13.06 -0.38 11.02
N ALA A 122 -11.95 -0.76 11.66
CA ALA A 122 -11.65 -2.18 11.93
C ALA A 122 -12.71 -2.83 12.81
N ILE A 123 -13.16 -2.13 13.87
CA ILE A 123 -14.25 -2.56 14.75
C ILE A 123 -15.55 -2.67 13.95
N ALA A 124 -15.95 -1.60 13.28
CA ALA A 124 -17.20 -1.52 12.55
C ALA A 124 -17.38 -2.65 11.52
N PHE A 125 -16.33 -2.93 10.73
CA PHE A 125 -16.39 -4.01 9.75
C PHE A 125 -16.52 -5.39 10.40
N ALA A 126 -15.80 -5.64 11.50
CA ALA A 126 -15.86 -6.93 12.18
C ALA A 126 -17.21 -7.17 12.85
N ASP A 127 -17.78 -6.13 13.46
CA ASP A 127 -19.05 -6.22 14.16
C ASP A 127 -20.23 -6.32 13.17
N VAL A 128 -20.22 -5.56 12.06
CA VAL A 128 -21.23 -5.71 10.97
C VAL A 128 -21.20 -7.11 10.34
N VAL A 129 -20.01 -7.67 10.08
CA VAL A 129 -19.90 -9.04 9.56
C VAL A 129 -20.56 -10.05 10.50
N ARG A 130 -20.31 -9.92 11.80
CA ARG A 130 -20.88 -10.82 12.82
C ARG A 130 -22.39 -10.64 12.96
N ASP A 131 -22.86 -9.41 13.02
CA ASP A 131 -24.25 -9.10 13.31
C ASP A 131 -25.15 -9.40 12.12
N LEU A 132 -24.74 -9.01 10.91
CA LEU A 132 -25.50 -9.27 9.69
C LEU A 132 -25.23 -10.64 9.06
N HIS A 133 -24.25 -11.39 9.58
CA HIS A 133 -23.81 -12.68 9.04
C HIS A 133 -23.37 -12.59 7.56
N VAL A 134 -22.83 -11.44 7.14
CA VAL A 134 -22.28 -11.24 5.80
C VAL A 134 -20.83 -11.73 5.80
N PRO A 135 -20.48 -12.77 5.02
CA PRO A 135 -19.11 -13.28 5.01
C PRO A 135 -18.12 -12.22 4.51
N ALA A 136 -16.85 -12.35 4.92
CA ALA A 136 -15.81 -11.44 4.48
C ALA A 136 -14.47 -12.12 4.16
N ILE A 137 -13.72 -11.49 3.25
CA ILE A 137 -12.33 -11.83 2.96
C ILE A 137 -11.45 -10.62 3.27
N GLY A 138 -10.72 -10.66 4.38
CA GLY A 138 -9.72 -9.63 4.68
C GLY A 138 -8.53 -9.75 3.74
N HIS A 139 -8.31 -8.74 2.90
CA HIS A 139 -7.20 -8.68 1.96
C HIS A 139 -6.12 -7.75 2.51
N HIS A 140 -4.98 -8.33 2.89
CA HIS A 140 -3.92 -7.64 3.62
C HIS A 140 -2.67 -7.51 2.77
N HIS A 141 -2.28 -6.27 2.49
CA HIS A 141 -1.06 -5.93 1.77
C HIS A 141 0.12 -5.71 2.70
N ASP A 142 -0.16 -5.27 3.92
CA ASP A 142 0.80 -4.99 4.98
C ASP A 142 0.09 -4.97 6.34
N PHE A 143 0.87 -5.07 7.43
CA PHE A 143 0.36 -5.15 8.80
C PHE A 143 0.95 -4.09 9.72
N CYS A 144 0.23 -3.75 10.79
CA CYS A 144 0.63 -2.74 11.78
C CYS A 144 1.90 -3.12 12.55
N TRP A 145 2.21 -4.41 12.69
CA TRP A 145 3.41 -4.90 13.39
C TRP A 145 4.68 -4.88 12.53
N GLU A 146 4.60 -4.47 11.27
CA GLU A 146 5.78 -4.39 10.41
C GLU A 146 6.74 -3.31 10.91
N SER A 147 8.01 -3.71 11.12
CA SER A 147 9.01 -2.91 11.84
C SER A 147 9.22 -1.50 11.26
N PHE A 148 9.09 -1.33 9.94
CA PHE A 148 9.25 -0.01 9.30
C PHE A 148 8.16 1.00 9.65
N ARG A 149 7.04 0.57 10.25
CA ARG A 149 5.95 1.47 10.66
C ARG A 149 6.22 2.13 12.01
N GLY A 150 7.10 1.57 12.83
CA GLY A 150 7.43 2.08 14.17
C GLY A 150 6.23 2.10 15.14
N MET A 151 5.18 1.35 14.83
CA MET A 151 3.93 1.32 15.60
C MET A 151 4.11 0.44 16.84
N HIS A 152 3.68 0.95 17.98
CA HIS A 152 3.72 0.27 19.26
C HIS A 152 2.51 0.67 20.11
N THR A 153 1.93 -0.28 20.83
CA THR A 153 0.73 -0.02 21.63
C THR A 153 1.04 0.95 22.77
N THR A 154 0.19 1.96 22.95
CA THR A 154 0.40 3.01 23.96
C THR A 154 -0.29 2.72 25.30
N CYS A 155 -1.39 1.97 25.30
CA CYS A 155 -2.21 1.66 26.48
C CYS A 155 -2.87 0.27 26.40
N PRO A 156 -3.36 -0.28 27.54
CA PRO A 156 -4.05 -1.58 27.57
C PRO A 156 -5.30 -1.63 26.68
N GLU A 157 -6.05 -0.53 26.57
CA GLU A 157 -7.24 -0.39 25.72
C GLU A 157 -6.87 -0.57 24.25
N ALA A 158 -5.84 0.13 23.79
CA ALA A 158 -5.30 0.01 22.44
C ALA A 158 -4.88 -1.44 22.13
N GLN A 159 -4.17 -2.09 23.07
CA GLN A 159 -3.75 -3.48 22.91
C GLN A 159 -4.97 -4.41 22.75
N ARG A 160 -6.03 -4.24 23.56
CA ARG A 160 -7.26 -5.04 23.44
C ARG A 160 -7.92 -4.88 22.06
N ILE A 161 -7.95 -3.66 21.52
CA ILE A 161 -8.51 -3.41 20.18
C ILE A 161 -7.66 -4.11 19.12
N ILE A 162 -6.33 -4.03 19.21
CA ILE A 162 -5.41 -4.67 18.25
C ILE A 162 -5.60 -6.18 18.26
N ASP A 163 -5.58 -6.78 19.44
CA ASP A 163 -5.68 -8.23 19.60
C ASP A 163 -7.01 -8.77 19.06
N LYS A 164 -8.08 -7.97 19.15
CA LYS A 164 -9.43 -8.38 18.75
C LYS A 164 -9.75 -8.07 17.28
N TYR A 165 -9.20 -7.01 16.71
CA TYR A 165 -9.69 -6.46 15.43
C TYR A 165 -8.60 -6.27 14.35
N LEU A 166 -7.32 -6.52 14.64
CA LEU A 166 -6.23 -6.30 13.70
C LEU A 166 -5.32 -7.53 13.54
N PRO A 167 -5.75 -8.58 12.80
CA PRO A 167 -7.09 -8.76 12.21
C PRO A 167 -8.06 -9.51 13.14
N PRO A 168 -9.39 -9.43 12.89
CA PRO A 168 -10.35 -10.20 13.65
C PRO A 168 -10.31 -11.69 13.26
N VAL A 169 -10.52 -12.58 14.24
CA VAL A 169 -10.63 -14.03 14.02
C VAL A 169 -12.08 -14.46 14.20
N ASP A 170 -12.74 -14.83 13.10
CA ASP A 170 -14.16 -15.19 13.09
C ASP A 170 -14.43 -16.25 12.00
N PRO A 171 -15.32 -17.25 12.23
CA PRO A 171 -15.67 -18.26 11.21
C PRO A 171 -16.22 -17.70 9.89
N LEU A 172 -16.79 -16.48 9.90
CA LEU A 172 -17.28 -15.79 8.70
C LEU A 172 -16.18 -15.04 7.94
N ILE A 173 -14.98 -14.92 8.52
CA ILE A 173 -13.89 -14.13 7.99
C ILE A 173 -12.75 -15.05 7.55
N SER A 174 -12.45 -15.00 6.25
CA SER A 174 -11.22 -15.57 5.70
C SER A 174 -10.18 -14.49 5.45
N HIS A 175 -8.90 -14.84 5.44
CA HIS A 175 -7.82 -13.90 5.19
C HIS A 175 -6.97 -14.29 3.99
N VAL A 176 -6.58 -13.29 3.22
CA VAL A 176 -5.63 -13.42 2.11
C VAL A 176 -4.53 -12.37 2.26
N VAL A 177 -3.31 -12.78 1.91
CA VAL A 177 -2.10 -11.96 2.03
C VAL A 177 -1.33 -11.99 0.71
N ILE A 178 -0.47 -10.99 0.49
CA ILE A 178 0.22 -10.86 -0.80
C ILE A 178 1.54 -11.62 -0.90
N ASN A 179 2.06 -12.16 0.21
CA ASN A 179 3.34 -12.86 0.23
C ASN A 179 3.42 -13.93 1.34
N SER A 180 4.44 -14.79 1.28
CA SER A 180 4.63 -15.89 2.23
C SER A 180 5.03 -15.43 3.63
N PHE A 181 5.79 -14.33 3.75
CA PHE A 181 6.20 -13.79 5.06
C PHE A 181 4.98 -13.34 5.86
N ALA A 182 4.10 -12.56 5.24
CA ALA A 182 2.83 -12.12 5.82
C ALA A 182 1.95 -13.31 6.25
N LYS A 183 1.94 -14.40 5.47
CA LYS A 183 1.21 -15.63 5.81
C LYS A 183 1.78 -16.30 7.07
N GLU A 184 3.10 -16.39 7.16
CA GLU A 184 3.79 -16.99 8.30
C GLU A 184 3.62 -16.15 9.56
N GLU A 185 3.81 -14.83 9.47
CA GLU A 185 3.62 -13.91 10.60
C GLU A 185 2.17 -13.93 11.13
N LEU A 186 1.18 -13.95 10.22
CA LEU A 186 -0.23 -14.00 10.61
C LEU A 186 -0.56 -15.32 11.35
N ARG A 187 -0.01 -16.45 10.90
CA ARG A 187 -0.14 -17.72 11.60
C ARG A 187 0.56 -17.70 12.96
N GLU A 188 1.76 -17.15 13.05
CA GLU A 188 2.53 -17.11 14.30
C GLU A 188 1.91 -16.18 15.36
N LYS A 189 1.36 -15.04 14.93
CA LYS A 189 0.82 -14.02 15.85
C LYS A 189 -0.63 -14.26 16.23
N HIS A 190 -1.45 -14.80 15.31
CA HIS A 190 -2.91 -14.89 15.48
C HIS A 190 -3.48 -16.30 15.30
N ASP A 191 -2.65 -17.31 15.01
CA ASP A 191 -3.09 -18.69 14.68
C ASP A 191 -4.09 -18.73 13.50
N VAL A 192 -3.95 -17.77 12.58
CA VAL A 192 -4.83 -17.62 11.41
C VAL A 192 -4.17 -18.20 10.17
N SER A 193 -4.91 -19.05 9.46
CA SER A 193 -4.53 -19.52 8.12
C SER A 193 -4.94 -18.50 7.07
N ALA A 194 -4.05 -18.20 6.13
CA ALA A 194 -4.33 -17.34 4.98
C ALA A 194 -3.91 -17.97 3.64
N ALA A 195 -4.64 -17.61 2.59
CA ALA A 195 -4.21 -17.89 1.22
C ALA A 195 -3.28 -16.75 0.72
N ILE A 196 -2.38 -17.09 -0.20
CA ILE A 196 -1.51 -16.10 -0.83
C ILE A 196 -2.14 -15.69 -2.16
N VAL A 197 -2.46 -14.41 -2.31
CA VAL A 197 -2.90 -13.80 -3.57
C VAL A 197 -1.94 -12.64 -3.87
N PRO A 198 -0.90 -12.86 -4.70
CA PRO A 198 0.11 -11.84 -4.93
C PRO A 198 -0.46 -10.70 -5.78
N ASN A 199 0.08 -9.50 -5.58
CA ASN A 199 -0.11 -8.39 -6.51
C ASN A 199 0.52 -8.74 -7.86
N VAL A 200 -0.19 -8.44 -8.95
CA VAL A 200 0.26 -8.79 -10.31
C VAL A 200 0.15 -7.61 -11.27
N PHE A 201 0.98 -7.63 -12.30
CA PHE A 201 0.89 -6.70 -13.42
C PHE A 201 0.31 -7.39 -14.66
N ASP A 202 -0.53 -6.67 -15.40
CA ASP A 202 -0.99 -7.10 -16.72
C ASP A 202 -0.01 -6.62 -17.79
N PHE A 203 1.00 -7.43 -18.09
CA PHE A 203 2.01 -7.15 -19.12
C PHE A 203 1.46 -7.16 -20.56
N SER A 204 0.19 -7.53 -20.75
CA SER A 204 -0.46 -7.52 -22.07
C SER A 204 -1.19 -6.22 -22.39
N GLY A 205 -1.30 -5.32 -21.41
CA GLY A 205 -1.98 -4.03 -21.53
C GLY A 205 -1.29 -3.04 -22.49
N PRO A 206 -2.00 -1.95 -22.86
CA PRO A 206 -1.43 -0.89 -23.71
C PRO A 206 -0.28 -0.13 -23.03
N ASP A 207 -0.23 -0.11 -21.70
CA ASP A 207 0.73 0.68 -20.91
C ASP A 207 2.20 0.31 -21.16
N TRP A 208 2.47 -0.87 -21.74
CA TRP A 208 3.82 -1.36 -22.03
C TRP A 208 4.32 -1.03 -23.44
N LYS A 209 3.51 -0.31 -24.23
CA LYS A 209 3.85 0.06 -25.61
C LYS A 209 4.49 1.44 -25.67
N ILE A 210 5.41 1.61 -26.62
CA ILE A 210 5.93 2.94 -26.95
C ILE A 210 4.84 3.73 -27.66
N ASP A 211 4.43 4.87 -27.11
CA ASP A 211 3.34 5.69 -27.61
C ASP A 211 3.77 7.16 -27.79
N GLY A 212 2.88 8.13 -27.60
CA GLY A 212 3.21 9.55 -27.64
C GLY A 212 3.68 10.12 -26.30
N CYS A 213 3.45 9.40 -25.20
CA CYS A 213 3.75 9.83 -23.83
C CYS A 213 5.16 9.43 -23.39
N ASN A 214 5.68 8.29 -23.86
CA ASN A 214 6.95 7.75 -23.37
C ASN A 214 8.10 7.72 -24.41
N ARG A 215 7.82 8.06 -25.68
CA ARG A 215 8.78 7.88 -26.79
C ARG A 215 10.00 8.78 -26.67
N ASP A 216 9.83 9.96 -26.12
CA ASP A 216 10.85 11.00 -25.94
C ASP A 216 11.42 11.03 -24.51
N PHE A 217 10.97 10.14 -23.62
CA PHE A 217 11.37 10.10 -22.22
C PHE A 217 12.88 10.21 -22.03
N ARG A 218 13.67 9.41 -22.78
CA ARG A 218 15.15 9.42 -22.69
C ARG A 218 15.73 10.80 -23.03
N SER A 219 15.28 11.40 -24.12
CA SER A 219 15.74 12.73 -24.53
C SER A 219 15.32 13.83 -23.56
N GLU A 220 14.12 13.76 -23.00
CA GLU A 220 13.63 14.75 -22.03
C GLU A 220 14.46 14.77 -20.75
N ILE A 221 14.88 13.60 -20.26
CA ILE A 221 15.74 13.49 -19.08
C ILE A 221 17.24 13.61 -19.40
N GLY A 222 17.59 13.89 -20.66
CA GLY A 222 18.97 14.07 -21.10
C GLY A 222 19.82 12.80 -21.10
N VAL A 223 19.21 11.63 -21.29
CA VAL A 223 19.86 10.30 -21.35
C VAL A 223 20.00 9.87 -22.82
N GLY A 224 21.21 9.50 -23.23
CA GLY A 224 21.52 9.09 -24.59
C GLY A 224 21.00 7.69 -24.93
N GLU A 225 20.95 7.35 -26.22
CA GLU A 225 20.38 6.07 -26.68
C GLU A 225 21.15 4.85 -26.15
N ASN A 226 22.47 4.95 -25.97
CA ASN A 226 23.33 3.87 -25.49
C ASN A 226 23.64 3.95 -23.98
N ASP A 227 23.11 4.96 -23.27
CA ASP A 227 23.30 5.07 -21.83
C ASP A 227 22.55 3.96 -21.08
N VAL A 228 23.15 3.45 -20.01
CA VAL A 228 22.49 2.53 -19.08
C VAL A 228 21.69 3.36 -18.08
N LEU A 229 20.38 3.18 -18.08
CA LEU A 229 19.46 3.86 -17.17
C LEU A 229 19.13 2.91 -16.01
N VAL A 230 19.60 3.24 -14.81
CA VAL A 230 19.22 2.55 -13.57
C VAL A 230 18.05 3.31 -12.97
N LEU A 231 16.84 2.74 -13.07
CA LEU A 231 15.61 3.41 -12.68
C LEU A 231 15.21 3.07 -11.25
N GLN A 232 15.10 4.08 -10.39
CA GLN A 232 14.45 4.00 -9.09
C GLN A 232 13.09 4.72 -9.17
N ALA A 233 12.07 4.00 -9.64
CA ALA A 233 10.69 4.49 -9.77
C ALA A 233 9.88 4.31 -8.47
N THR A 234 10.43 4.76 -7.34
CA THR A 234 9.78 4.67 -6.02
C THR A 234 9.74 6.03 -5.35
N ARG A 235 8.75 6.23 -4.48
CA ARG A 235 8.74 7.36 -3.53
C ARG A 235 10.07 7.47 -2.77
N ILE A 236 10.55 8.69 -2.56
CA ILE A 236 11.82 8.97 -1.91
C ILE A 236 11.63 8.98 -0.39
N VAL A 237 11.80 7.82 0.22
CA VAL A 237 11.69 7.59 1.67
C VAL A 237 12.74 6.60 2.16
N SER A 238 13.21 6.76 3.40
CA SER A 238 14.36 6.00 3.95
C SER A 238 14.19 4.49 3.89
N ARG A 239 12.99 3.97 4.16
CA ARG A 239 12.68 2.53 4.12
C ARG A 239 12.86 1.88 2.74
N LYS A 240 13.02 2.67 1.66
CA LYS A 240 13.27 2.16 0.31
C LYS A 240 14.75 1.92 0.02
N GLY A 241 15.66 2.33 0.91
CA GLY A 241 17.09 2.04 0.79
C GLY A 241 17.70 2.56 -0.52
N ILE A 242 17.27 3.74 -0.99
CA ILE A 242 17.67 4.32 -2.29
C ILE A 242 19.19 4.53 -2.36
N GLU A 243 19.85 4.70 -1.21
CA GLU A 243 21.30 4.78 -1.12
C GLU A 243 22.03 3.55 -1.68
N LEU A 244 21.38 2.37 -1.72
CA LEU A 244 21.93 1.15 -2.30
C LEU A 244 21.95 1.21 -3.84
N ALA A 245 21.00 1.93 -4.46
CA ALA A 245 21.01 2.16 -5.90
C ALA A 245 22.18 3.07 -6.30
N ILE A 246 22.55 4.04 -5.44
CA ILE A 246 23.75 4.86 -5.62
C ILE A 246 25.00 3.99 -5.54
N ASP A 247 25.12 3.14 -4.50
CA ASP A 247 26.25 2.22 -4.35
C ASP A 247 26.39 1.27 -5.55
N LEU A 248 25.26 0.81 -6.10
CA LEU A 248 25.24 -0.02 -7.30
C LEU A 248 25.79 0.74 -8.52
N VAL A 249 25.33 1.97 -8.77
CA VAL A 249 25.79 2.76 -9.92
C VAL A 249 27.26 3.16 -9.79
N GLU A 250 27.70 3.51 -8.57
CA GLU A 250 29.11 3.73 -8.26
C GLU A 250 29.94 2.49 -8.60
N LYS A 251 29.48 1.31 -8.16
CA LYS A 251 30.18 0.04 -8.40
C LYS A 251 30.21 -0.31 -9.89
N LEU A 252 29.10 -0.18 -10.60
CA LEU A 252 29.01 -0.43 -12.04
C LEU A 252 29.88 0.53 -12.88
N SER A 253 30.13 1.74 -12.36
CA SER A 253 30.96 2.75 -13.02
C SER A 253 32.46 2.50 -12.84
N GLN A 254 32.87 1.56 -11.98
CA GLN A 254 34.28 1.19 -11.83
C GLN A 254 34.81 0.53 -13.12
N PRO A 255 36.10 0.74 -13.48
CA PRO A 255 36.67 0.26 -14.75
C PRO A 255 36.44 -1.22 -15.01
N GLU A 256 36.59 -2.07 -13.99
CA GLU A 256 36.37 -3.52 -14.08
C GLU A 256 34.99 -3.88 -14.68
N PHE A 257 33.92 -3.28 -14.16
CA PHE A 257 32.55 -3.56 -14.60
C PHE A 257 32.21 -2.80 -15.88
N ARG A 258 32.65 -1.54 -15.99
CA ARG A 258 32.43 -0.72 -17.18
C ARG A 258 33.05 -1.36 -18.41
N ASP A 259 34.29 -1.84 -18.32
CA ASP A 259 34.98 -2.52 -19.42
C ASP A 259 34.29 -3.83 -19.79
N GLN A 260 33.73 -4.53 -18.80
CA GLN A 260 32.95 -5.75 -19.04
C GLN A 260 31.67 -5.44 -19.84
N ILE A 261 30.96 -4.37 -19.49
CA ILE A 261 29.77 -3.92 -20.22
C ILE A 261 30.16 -3.50 -21.64
N MET A 262 31.25 -2.73 -21.81
CA MET A 262 31.75 -2.34 -23.13
C MET A 262 32.09 -3.54 -24.02
N ARG A 263 32.71 -4.59 -23.48
CA ARG A 263 33.04 -5.82 -24.23
C ARG A 263 31.80 -6.64 -24.60
N SER A 264 30.79 -6.66 -23.72
CA SER A 264 29.63 -7.56 -23.87
C SER A 264 28.48 -6.92 -24.62
N GLY A 265 28.42 -5.58 -24.67
CA GLY A 265 27.23 -4.84 -25.12
C GLY A 265 26.07 -4.95 -24.11
N LEU A 266 24.93 -4.36 -24.47
CA LEU A 266 23.70 -4.43 -23.67
C LEU A 266 22.85 -5.64 -24.06
N TYR A 267 21.99 -6.09 -23.15
CA TYR A 267 21.16 -7.29 -23.32
C TYR A 267 20.20 -7.23 -24.53
N ASP A 268 19.87 -6.02 -24.99
CA ASP A 268 18.96 -5.74 -26.11
C ASP A 268 19.71 -5.50 -27.44
N GLY A 269 21.02 -5.74 -27.48
CA GLY A 269 21.86 -5.61 -28.66
C GLY A 269 22.41 -4.20 -28.91
N ARG A 270 22.08 -3.21 -28.07
CA ARG A 270 22.72 -1.89 -28.13
C ARG A 270 24.19 -1.98 -27.73
N GLY A 271 25.01 -1.14 -28.34
CA GLY A 271 26.41 -0.98 -27.95
C GLY A 271 26.55 -0.15 -26.66
N PHE A 272 27.68 -0.29 -25.99
CA PHE A 272 28.07 0.57 -24.86
C PHE A 272 29.53 0.96 -25.05
N ASN A 273 29.81 2.25 -25.14
CA ASN A 273 31.12 2.80 -25.51
C ASN A 273 31.64 3.81 -24.47
N GLU A 274 32.80 4.41 -24.73
CA GLU A 274 33.44 5.37 -23.82
C GLU A 274 32.55 6.60 -23.53
N GLU A 275 31.72 7.01 -24.48
CA GLU A 275 30.78 8.14 -24.35
C GLU A 275 29.49 7.76 -23.60
N SER A 276 29.22 6.45 -23.45
CA SER A 276 28.00 5.95 -22.83
C SER A 276 28.08 6.08 -21.30
N ARG A 277 27.02 6.57 -20.67
CA ARG A 277 26.96 6.81 -19.22
C ARG A 277 26.12 5.75 -18.52
N ILE A 278 26.38 5.57 -17.23
CA ILE A 278 25.50 4.82 -16.32
C ILE A 278 24.83 5.87 -15.44
N VAL A 279 23.51 6.02 -15.56
CA VAL A 279 22.76 7.12 -14.96
C VAL A 279 21.74 6.56 -13.98
N LEU A 280 21.75 7.06 -12.74
CA LEU A 280 20.71 6.80 -11.76
C LEU A 280 19.55 7.80 -11.97
N VAL A 281 18.36 7.29 -12.25
CA VAL A 281 17.15 8.12 -12.41
C VAL A 281 16.22 7.86 -11.23
N LEU A 282 15.97 8.88 -10.43
CA LEU A 282 14.99 8.86 -9.34
C LEU A 282 13.67 9.45 -9.86
N ALA A 283 12.66 8.61 -10.10
CA ALA A 283 11.39 9.01 -10.73
C ALA A 283 10.21 9.13 -9.74
N GLY A 284 10.49 9.34 -8.45
CA GLY A 284 9.47 9.48 -7.41
C GLY A 284 9.56 10.82 -6.67
N TYR A 285 8.46 11.22 -6.03
CA TYR A 285 8.42 12.40 -5.17
C TYR A 285 8.92 12.09 -3.75
N SER A 286 9.42 13.11 -3.05
CA SER A 286 9.74 13.03 -1.62
C SER A 286 8.47 13.17 -0.79
N GLU A 287 8.21 12.20 0.09
CA GLU A 287 7.15 12.31 1.10
C GLU A 287 7.63 12.99 2.39
N ASP A 288 8.94 13.10 2.57
CA ASP A 288 9.53 13.86 3.66
C ASP A 288 9.35 15.36 3.38
N PRO A 289 8.52 16.09 4.17
CA PRO A 289 8.29 17.52 3.95
C PRO A 289 9.56 18.36 4.14
N LYS A 290 10.55 17.84 4.87
CA LYS A 290 11.84 18.51 5.13
C LYS A 290 12.92 18.13 4.11
N GLU A 291 12.64 17.13 3.26
CA GLU A 291 13.53 16.54 2.27
C GLU A 291 14.92 16.15 2.83
N GLU A 292 15.01 15.80 4.11
CA GLU A 292 16.29 15.46 4.76
C GLU A 292 16.92 14.22 4.13
N TYR A 293 16.10 13.22 3.83
CA TYR A 293 16.59 12.01 3.17
C TYR A 293 17.07 12.30 1.74
N LEU A 294 16.32 13.10 0.97
CA LEU A 294 16.71 13.52 -0.38
C LEU A 294 18.03 14.30 -0.38
N LYS A 295 18.26 15.18 0.61
CA LYS A 295 19.54 15.89 0.79
C LYS A 295 20.69 14.92 1.00
N LYS A 296 20.53 13.94 1.90
CA LYS A 296 21.55 12.90 2.16
C LYS A 296 21.84 12.06 0.92
N LEU A 297 20.82 11.73 0.12
CA LEU A 297 20.99 11.02 -1.15
C LEU A 297 21.80 11.85 -2.15
N ARG A 298 21.49 13.15 -2.31
CA ARG A 298 22.26 14.05 -3.18
C ARG A 298 23.73 14.17 -2.75
N GLU A 299 23.98 14.33 -1.46
CA GLU A 299 25.34 14.37 -0.91
C GLU A 299 26.11 13.07 -1.14
N LYS A 300 25.44 11.92 -1.02
CA LYS A 300 26.04 10.62 -1.33
C LYS A 300 26.35 10.47 -2.82
N ALA A 301 25.41 10.80 -3.70
CA ALA A 301 25.59 10.73 -5.15
C ALA A 301 26.76 11.61 -5.62
N MET A 302 26.84 12.86 -5.13
CA MET A 302 27.97 13.76 -5.43
C MET A 302 29.32 13.18 -4.99
N ARG A 303 29.39 12.54 -3.82
CA ARG A 303 30.63 11.90 -3.35
C ARG A 303 31.00 10.66 -4.16
N ALA A 304 30.01 9.92 -4.63
CA ALA A 304 30.17 8.71 -5.42
C ALA A 304 30.41 9.00 -6.92
N GLY A 305 30.24 10.25 -7.37
CA GLY A 305 30.33 10.62 -8.79
C GLY A 305 29.19 10.07 -9.64
N VAL A 306 28.01 9.89 -9.03
CA VAL A 306 26.76 9.37 -9.63
C VAL A 306 25.80 10.50 -9.96
#